data_AF-A0A0M0LCA8-F1
#
_entry.id   AF-A0A0M0LCA8-F1
#
_cell.length_a   1.000
_cell.length_b   1.000
_cell.length_c   1.000
_cell.angle_alpha   90.00
_cell.angle_beta   90.00
_cell.angle_gamma   90.00
#
_symmetry.space_group_name_H-M   'P 1'
#
loop_
_entity.id
_entity.type
_entity.pdbx_description
1 polymer ?
#
loop_
_entity_poly.entity_id
_entity_poly.type
_entity_poly.pdbx_seq_one_letter_code
_entity_poly.pdbx_strand_id
1 'polypeptide(L)' 'MKFALPIMAVVVVSALMLLNKDYTDVPLNSRIMIAVGAALFSGAISFVLFGLKDAKDDELK' A
#
# COMPACT_ATOMS: atom_id res chain seq x y z
N MET A 1 -8.31 0.85 -11.56
CA MET A 1 -8.57 0.18 -10.24
C MET A 1 -8.05 -1.26 -10.08
N LYS A 2 -7.81 -2.02 -11.16
CA LYS A 2 -7.44 -3.46 -11.08
C LYS A 2 -6.08 -3.75 -10.41
N PHE A 3 -5.22 -2.73 -10.25
CA PHE A 3 -3.86 -2.85 -9.70
C PHE A 3 -3.71 -2.32 -8.26
N ALA A 4 -4.63 -1.49 -7.76
CA ALA A 4 -4.49 -0.89 -6.43
C ALA A 4 -4.69 -1.92 -5.30
N LEU A 5 -5.64 -2.84 -5.48
CA LEU A 5 -5.96 -3.89 -4.52
C LEU A 5 -4.78 -4.84 -4.22
N PRO A 6 -4.08 -5.42 -5.24
CA PRO A 6 -2.94 -6.28 -4.97
C PRO A 6 -1.76 -5.53 -4.35
N ILE A 7 -1.53 -4.27 -4.73
CA ILE A 7 -0.44 -3.45 -4.16
C ILE A 7 -0.68 -3.21 -2.66
N MET A 8 -1.90 -2.85 -2.27
CA MET A 8 -2.25 -2.68 -0.85
C MET A 8 -2.03 -3.97 -0.06
N ALA A 9 -2.41 -5.12 -0.62
CA ALA A 9 -2.22 -6.42 0.04
C ALA A 9 -0.73 -6.73 0.28
N VAL A 10 0.12 -6.49 -0.72
CA VAL A 10 1.58 -6.69 -0.58
C VAL A 10 2.13 -5.80 0.52
N VAL A 11 1.76 -4.51 0.55
CA VAL A 11 2.27 -3.56 1.53
C VAL A 11 1.83 -3.90 2.96
N VAL A 12 0.58 -4.30 3.16
CA VAL A 12 0.09 -4.73 4.48
C VAL A 12 0.88 -5.95 4.99
N VAL A 13 1.08 -6.95 4.13
CA VAL A 13 1.84 -8.16 4.51
C VAL A 13 3.30 -7.81 4.81
N SER A 14 3.95 -7.00 3.98
CA SER A 14 5.32 -6.57 4.20
C SER A 14 5.48 -5.76 5.49
N ALA A 15 4.55 -4.83 5.76
CA ALA A 15 4.56 -4.02 6.97
C ALA A 15 4.39 -4.88 8.22
N LEU A 16 3.44 -5.82 8.23
CA LEU A 16 3.23 -6.74 9.35
C LEU A 16 4.43 -7.67 9.56
N MET A 17 5.06 -8.13 8.47
CA MET A 17 6.22 -9.01 8.54
C MET A 17 7.45 -8.29 9.12
N LEU A 18 7.71 -7.05 8.71
CA LEU A 18 8.76 -6.19 9.28
C LEU A 18 8.49 -5.86 10.75
N LEU A 19 7.25 -5.51 11.10
CA LEU A 19 6.89 -5.15 12.46
C LEU A 19 6.95 -6.32 13.44
N ASN A 20 6.64 -7.53 12.98
CA ASN A 20 6.78 -8.74 13.81
C ASN A 20 8.22 -9.24 13.90
N LYS A 21 9.07 -8.95 12.90
CA LYS A 21 10.42 -9.47 12.85
C LYS A 21 11.44 -8.56 13.54
N ASP A 22 11.37 -7.26 13.27
CA ASP A 22 12.39 -6.30 13.69
C ASP A 22 11.87 -5.27 14.71
N TYR A 23 10.55 -5.13 14.88
CA TYR A 23 9.95 -4.11 15.75
C TYR A 23 8.98 -4.68 16.78
N THR A 24 9.39 -5.77 17.42
CA THR A 24 8.58 -6.49 18.41
C THR A 24 8.37 -5.72 19.72
N ASP A 25 9.13 -4.65 19.94
CA ASP A 25 8.93 -3.72 21.06
C ASP A 25 7.78 -2.72 20.83
N VAL A 26 7.33 -2.56 19.58
CA VAL A 26 6.26 -1.61 19.27
C VAL A 26 4.91 -2.21 19.69
N PRO A 27 4.06 -1.51 20.47
CA PRO A 27 2.76 -2.02 20.86
C PRO A 27 1.87 -2.35 19.65
N LEU A 28 1.06 -3.40 19.77
CA LEU A 28 0.23 -3.92 18.67
C LEU A 28 -0.69 -2.84 18.07
N ASN A 29 -1.18 -1.91 18.90
CA ASN A 29 -2.02 -0.80 18.45
C ASN A 29 -1.28 0.14 17.48
N SER A 30 -0.04 0.52 17.81
CA SER A 30 0.82 1.32 16.93
C SER A 30 1.20 0.55 15.66
N ARG A 31 1.39 -0.78 15.76
CA ARG A 31 1.67 -1.63 14.61
C ARG A 31 0.58 -1.60 13.55
N ILE A 32 -0.67 -1.71 13.99
CA ILE A 32 -1.83 -1.63 13.09
C ILE A 32 -1.90 -0.23 12.46
N MET A 33 -1.67 0.83 13.24
CA MET A 33 -1.71 2.20 12.72
C MET A 33 -0.63 2.46 11.65
N ILE A 34 0.57 1.90 11.83
CA ILE A 34 1.65 1.95 10.84
C ILE A 34 1.27 1.16 9.58
N ALA A 35 0.75 -0.06 9.73
CA ALA A 35 0.33 -0.88 8.59
C ALA A 35 -0.79 -0.22 7.79
N VAL A 36 -1.78 0.38 8.47
CA VAL A 36 -2.88 1.14 7.83
C VAL A 36 -2.34 2.40 7.13
N GLY A 37 -1.44 3.15 7.78
CA GLY A 37 -0.80 4.32 7.18
C GLY A 37 0.01 3.98 5.93
N ALA A 38 0.81 2.90 5.99
CA ALA A 38 1.59 2.41 4.86
C ALA A 38 0.68 1.94 3.71
N ALA A 39 -0.41 1.22 4.01
CA ALA A 39 -1.37 0.77 3.01
C ALA A 39 -2.08 1.94 2.31
N LEU A 40 -2.52 2.95 3.06
CA LEU A 40 -3.13 4.16 2.52
C LEU A 40 -2.15 4.95 1.66
N PHE A 41 -0.91 5.11 2.12
CA PHE A 41 0.14 5.81 1.39
C PHE A 41 0.47 5.09 0.07
N SER A 42 0.61 3.77 0.11
CA SER A 42 0.82 2.97 -1.09
C SER A 42 -0.38 3.01 -2.04
N GLY A 43 -1.59 3.07 -1.51
CA GLY A 43 -2.81 3.29 -2.28
C GLY A 43 -2.81 4.64 -3.00
N ALA A 44 -2.41 5.70 -2.30
CA ALA A 44 -2.30 7.04 -2.86
C ALA A 44 -1.23 7.10 -3.97
N ILE A 45 -0.06 6.50 -3.75
CA ILE A 45 0.98 6.39 -4.78
C ILE A 45 0.47 5.60 -5.98
N SER A 46 -0.24 4.49 -5.75
CA SER A 46 -0.82 3.69 -6.83
C SER A 46 -1.86 4.48 -7.62
N PHE A 47 -2.64 5.33 -6.97
CA PHE A 47 -3.60 6.21 -7.63
C PHE A 47 -2.90 7.25 -8.50
N VAL A 48 -1.81 7.85 -8.05
CA VAL A 48 -1.01 8.77 -8.88
C VAL A 48 -0.37 8.01 -10.04
N LEU A 49 0.30 6.89 -9.77
CA LEU A 49 1.08 6.14 -10.75
C LEU A 49 0.20 5.49 -11.81
N PHE A 50 -0.89 4.83 -11.41
CA PHE A 50 -1.81 4.15 -12.32
C PHE A 50 -2.98 5.04 -12.77
N GLY A 51 -3.40 6.04 -12.01
CA GLY A 51 -4.39 7.01 -12.48
C GLY A 51 -3.85 7.88 -13.61
N LEU A 52 -2.55 8.21 -13.60
CA LEU A 52 -1.88 8.78 -14.78
C LEU A 52 -1.74 7.79 -15.94
N LYS A 53 -1.69 6.49 -15.66
CA LYS A 53 -1.51 5.44 -16.67
C LYS A 53 -2.84 5.05 -17.33
N ASP A 54 -3.93 4.99 -16.58
CA ASP A 54 -5.30 4.85 -17.08
C ASP A 54 -5.66 6.07 -17.97
N ALA A 55 -5.22 7.29 -17.63
CA ALA A 55 -5.37 8.46 -18.50
C ALA A 55 -4.58 8.38 -19.83
N LYS A 56 -3.54 7.55 -19.88
CA LYS A 56 -2.66 7.39 -21.07
C LYS A 56 -3.08 6.22 -21.97
N ASP A 57 -3.87 5.28 -21.45
CA ASP A 57 -4.42 4.13 -22.20
C ASP A 57 -5.71 4.50 -22.95
N ASP A 58 -6.43 5.54 -22.49
CA ASP A 58 -7.67 6.03 -23.12
C ASP A 58 -7.43 6.89 -24.38
N GLU A 59 -6.24 7.49 -24.53
CA GLU A 59 -5.85 8.26 -25.73
C GLU A 59 -5.34 7.36 -26.88
N LEU A 60 -5.18 6.05 -26.63
CA LEU A 60 -4.67 5.06 -27.58
C LEU A 60 -5.74 4.04 -28.02
N LYS A 61 -7.03 4.44 -28.00
CA LYS A 61 -8.16 3.71 -28.59
C LYS A 61 -8.86 4.50 -29.68
#